data_AF-A0A9W8QEW7-F1
#
_entry.id   AF-A0A9W8QEW7-F1
#
_cell.length_a   1.000
_cell.length_b   1.000
_cell.length_c   1.000
_cell.angle_alpha   90.00
_cell.angle_beta   90.00
_cell.angle_gamma   90.00
#
_symmetry.space_group_name_H-M   'P 1'
#
loop_
_entity.id
_entity.type
_entity.pdbx_description
1 polymer ?
#
loop_
_entity_poly.entity_id
_entity_poly.type
_entity_poly.pdbx_seq_one_letter_code
_entity_poly.pdbx_strand_id
1 'polypeptide(L)'
;MKECQVFQIILLNESVSIFVQYEENSGGSIFSFSGTGEEPRYVIQDIKANPFLDPRYAGSKLLGTMSKDDIDEAWRLCQAYVEDKENKKKHEEITDWCVAAAAMLDKEGLVGAKEWWTLPTIKKMDP
;
A
#
# COMPACT_ATOMS: atom_id res chain seq x y z
N MET A 1 -16.77 -0.07 -15.16
CA MET A 1 -15.89 -0.65 -14.12
C MET A 1 -16.34 -0.12 -12.78
N LYS A 2 -16.35 -0.97 -11.74
CA LYS A 2 -16.58 -0.51 -10.36
C LYS A 2 -15.20 -0.24 -9.76
N GLU A 3 -14.90 1.04 -9.54
CA GLU A 3 -13.68 1.46 -8.86
C GLU A 3 -13.82 1.24 -7.35
N CYS A 4 -12.75 0.74 -6.75
CA CYS A 4 -12.60 0.48 -5.33
C CYS A 4 -11.69 1.53 -4.70
N GLN A 5 -11.99 1.96 -3.47
CA GLN A 5 -11.15 2.92 -2.76
C GLN A 5 -9.92 2.23 -2.20
N VAL A 6 -8.75 2.83 -2.39
CA VAL A 6 -7.46 2.30 -1.94
C VAL A 6 -6.97 3.15 -0.76
N PHE A 7 -6.61 2.51 0.34
CA PHE A 7 -6.19 3.16 1.58
C PHE A 7 -4.84 2.67 2.05
N GLN A 8 -4.05 3.55 2.65
CA GLN A 8 -2.88 3.20 3.45
C GLN A 8 -3.37 3.10 4.89
N ILE A 9 -3.00 2.02 5.56
CA ILE A 9 -3.31 1.79 6.95
C ILE A 9 -1.99 1.65 7.69
N ILE A 10 -1.78 2.46 8.72
CA ILE A 10 -0.61 2.36 9.59
C ILE A 10 -1.04 1.60 10.85
N LEU A 11 -0.48 0.42 11.05
CA LEU A 11 -0.76 -0.46 12.17
C LEU A 11 0.49 -0.53 13.06
N LEU A 12 0.58 0.42 14.00
CA LEU A 12 1.73 0.60 14.91
C LEU A 12 3.05 0.87 14.16
N ASN A 13 4.19 0.80 14.86
CA ASN A 13 5.53 1.00 14.29
C ASN A 13 6.05 -0.23 13.50
N GLU A 14 5.30 -1.34 13.49
CA GLU A 14 5.80 -2.64 13.01
C GLU A 14 5.11 -3.12 11.73
N SER A 15 3.98 -2.49 11.34
CA SER A 15 3.23 -2.89 10.15
C SER A 15 2.50 -1.73 9.47
N VAL A 16 2.39 -1.83 8.15
CA VAL A 16 1.62 -0.90 7.32
C VAL A 16 0.95 -1.71 6.22
N SER A 17 -0.21 -1.28 5.74
CA SER A 17 -0.96 -2.04 4.75
C SER A 17 -1.55 -1.14 3.68
N ILE A 18 -1.72 -1.69 2.48
CA ILE A 18 -2.56 -1.15 1.42
C ILE A 18 -3.87 -1.93 1.44
N PHE A 19 -4.99 -1.25 1.60
CA PHE A 19 -6.32 -1.84 1.66
C PHE A 19 -7.19 -1.34 0.50
N VAL A 20 -7.80 -2.26 -0.23
CA VAL A 20 -8.74 -1.97 -1.31
C VAL A 20 -10.15 -2.30 -0.82
N GLN A 21 -10.96 -1.27 -0.60
CA GLN A 21 -12.34 -1.40 -0.17
C GLN A 21 -13.26 -1.67 -1.36
N TYR A 22 -13.96 -2.80 -1.34
CA TYR A 22 -14.86 -3.18 -2.44
C TYR A 22 -16.09 -2.26 -2.55
N GLU A 23 -16.70 -1.92 -1.42
CA GLU A 23 -17.89 -1.09 -1.29
C GLU A 23 -17.88 -0.30 0.04
N GLU A 24 -18.65 0.78 0.09
CA GLU A 24 -18.77 1.58 1.32
C GLU A 24 -19.29 0.72 2.48
N ASN A 25 -18.59 0.78 3.62
CA ASN A 25 -18.88 -0.05 4.80
C ASN A 25 -18.78 -1.57 4.60
N SER A 26 -18.23 -2.04 3.48
CA SER A 26 -17.88 -3.45 3.29
C SER A 26 -16.44 -3.76 3.67
N GLY A 27 -16.12 -5.06 3.63
CA GLY A 27 -14.76 -5.53 3.58
C GLY A 27 -14.04 -5.23 2.26
N GLY A 28 -12.91 -5.90 2.05
CA GLY A 28 -12.01 -5.64 0.93
C GLY A 28 -10.81 -6.57 0.94
N SER A 29 -9.81 -6.27 0.12
CA SER A 29 -8.53 -6.99 0.09
C SER A 29 -7.44 -6.15 0.73
N ILE A 30 -6.54 -6.76 1.49
CA ILE A 30 -5.44 -6.08 2.15
C ILE A 30 -4.10 -6.73 1.81
N PHE A 31 -3.12 -5.91 1.48
CA PHE A 31 -1.71 -6.29 1.41
C PHE A 31 -0.99 -5.62 2.59
N SER A 32 -0.52 -6.43 3.53
CA SER A 32 0.18 -5.95 4.72
C SER A 32 1.67 -6.19 4.60
N PHE A 33 2.46 -5.16 4.85
CA PHE A 33 3.89 -5.23 5.08
C PHE A 33 4.13 -5.36 6.60
N SER A 34 5.14 -6.12 6.99
CA SER A 34 5.58 -6.30 8.38
C SER A 34 7.08 -6.50 8.49
N GLY A 35 7.66 -6.06 9.61
CA GLY A 35 9.09 -6.16 9.90
C GLY A 35 9.78 -4.81 9.88
N THR A 36 10.44 -4.46 10.97
CA THR A 36 11.32 -3.29 11.10
C THR A 36 12.77 -3.78 11.12
N GLY A 37 13.64 -3.23 10.26
CA GLY A 37 15.07 -3.56 10.26
C GLY A 37 15.48 -5.02 9.93
N GLU A 38 14.53 -5.92 9.63
CA GLU A 38 14.74 -7.31 9.20
C GLU A 38 14.27 -7.55 7.75
N GLU A 39 14.34 -8.80 7.26
CA GLU A 39 13.77 -9.17 5.97
C GLU A 39 12.26 -8.84 5.90
N PRO A 40 11.81 -8.12 4.85
CA PRO A 40 10.41 -7.77 4.66
C PRO A 40 9.52 -9.00 4.59
N ARG A 41 8.43 -8.98 5.36
CA ARG A 41 7.38 -10.00 5.31
C ARG A 41 6.09 -9.36 4.82
N TYR A 42 5.33 -10.09 4.02
CA TYR A 42 4.04 -9.62 3.56
C TYR A 42 2.94 -10.66 3.75
N VAL A 43 1.70 -10.18 3.83
CA VAL A 43 0.48 -11.00 3.91
C VAL A 43 -0.58 -10.40 3.02
N ILE A 44 -1.21 -11.23 2.19
CA ILE A 44 -2.41 -10.88 1.42
C ILE A 44 -3.61 -11.54 2.08
N GLN A 45 -4.67 -10.78 2.34
CA GLN A 45 -5.87 -11.30 2.99
C GLN A 45 -7.14 -10.60 2.49
N ASP A 46 -8.25 -11.34 2.44
CA ASP A 46 -9.59 -10.75 2.34
C ASP A 46 -10.14 -10.44 3.73
N ILE A 47 -10.49 -9.17 3.94
CA ILE A 47 -11.17 -8.69 5.14
C ILE A 47 -12.67 -8.69 4.84
N LYS A 48 -13.48 -9.33 5.70
CA LYS A 48 -14.94 -9.48 5.49
C LYS A 48 -15.77 -8.26 5.92
N ALA A 49 -15.22 -7.40 6.77
CA ALA A 49 -15.91 -6.24 7.34
C ALA A 49 -15.07 -4.97 7.14
N ASN A 50 -15.71 -3.79 7.21
CA ASN A 50 -15.00 -2.54 7.10
C ASN A 50 -13.96 -2.39 8.25
N PRO A 51 -12.65 -2.35 7.95
CA PRO A 51 -11.63 -2.22 8.99
C PRO A 51 -11.72 -0.88 9.74
N PHE A 52 -12.29 0.16 9.14
CA PHE A 52 -12.42 1.49 9.75
C PHE A 52 -13.45 1.57 10.88
N LEU A 53 -14.22 0.51 11.13
CA LEU A 53 -15.04 0.39 12.33
C LEU A 53 -14.23 0.06 13.58
N ASP A 54 -12.99 -0.41 13.41
CA ASP A 54 -12.06 -0.70 14.50
C ASP A 54 -11.10 0.50 14.69
N PRO A 55 -11.02 1.08 15.90
CA PRO A 55 -10.17 2.25 16.19
C PRO A 55 -8.69 2.09 15.81
N ARG A 56 -8.19 0.85 15.71
CA ARG A 56 -6.81 0.58 15.30
C ARG A 56 -6.50 1.06 13.87
N TYR A 57 -7.53 1.24 13.05
CA TYR A 57 -7.41 1.67 11.65
C TYR A 57 -7.73 3.16 11.43
N ALA A 58 -7.93 3.92 12.52
CA ALA A 58 -8.29 5.34 12.47
C ALA A 58 -7.20 6.23 11.85
N GLY A 59 -5.93 5.79 11.83
CA GLY A 59 -4.80 6.49 11.20
C GLY A 59 -4.68 6.26 9.69
N SER A 60 -5.73 5.80 9.02
CA SER A 60 -5.69 5.47 7.60
C SER A 60 -5.77 6.70 6.70
N LYS A 61 -5.19 6.59 5.51
CA LYS A 61 -5.15 7.65 4.49
C LYS A 61 -5.68 7.12 3.16
N LEU A 62 -6.61 7.84 2.53
CA LEU A 62 -7.06 7.53 1.18
C LEU A 62 -5.94 7.81 0.18
N LEU A 63 -5.64 6.83 -0.65
CA LEU A 63 -4.57 6.84 -1.63
C LEU A 63 -5.10 7.17 -3.03
N GLY A 64 -6.22 6.57 -3.40
CA GLY A 64 -6.79 6.72 -4.72
C GLY A 64 -7.90 5.71 -4.96
N THR A 65 -8.08 5.36 -6.23
CA THR A 65 -8.98 4.28 -6.66
C THR A 65 -8.24 3.26 -7.51
N MET A 66 -8.75 2.03 -7.53
CA MET A 66 -8.23 0.90 -8.31
C MET A 66 -9.43 0.13 -8.90
N SER A 67 -9.31 -0.44 -10.10
CA SER A 67 -10.32 -1.37 -10.60
C SER A 67 -10.34 -2.65 -9.78
N LYS A 68 -11.53 -3.21 -9.52
CA LYS A 68 -11.60 -4.52 -8.86
C LYS A 68 -10.84 -5.62 -9.63
N ASP A 69 -10.79 -5.52 -10.96
CA ASP A 69 -10.12 -6.49 -11.82
C ASP A 69 -8.59 -6.40 -11.74
N ASP A 70 -8.04 -5.29 -11.23
CA ASP A 70 -6.60 -5.00 -11.18
C ASP A 70 -5.96 -5.43 -9.84
N ILE A 71 -6.77 -5.85 -8.86
CA ILE A 71 -6.33 -6.13 -7.48
C ILE A 71 -5.29 -7.27 -7.44
N ASP A 72 -5.55 -8.36 -8.16
CA ASP A 72 -4.64 -9.51 -8.20
C ASP A 72 -3.29 -9.13 -8.83
N GLU A 73 -3.32 -8.27 -9.85
CA GLU A 73 -2.10 -7.76 -10.48
C GLU A 73 -1.33 -6.84 -9.53
N ALA A 74 -2.02 -5.94 -8.83
CA ALA A 74 -1.41 -5.07 -7.84
C ALA A 74 -0.70 -5.87 -6.73
N TRP A 75 -1.35 -6.92 -6.19
CA TRP A 75 -0.75 -7.77 -5.16
C TRP A 75 0.44 -8.57 -5.67
N ARG A 76 0.38 -9.07 -6.91
CA ARG A 76 1.52 -9.73 -7.54
C ARG A 76 2.72 -8.81 -7.68
N LEU A 77 2.52 -7.54 -8.04
CA LEU A 77 3.59 -6.56 -8.13
C LEU A 77 4.17 -6.22 -6.75
N CYS A 78 3.32 -5.99 -5.75
CA CYS A 78 3.76 -5.75 -4.37
C CYS A 78 4.56 -6.94 -3.80
N GLN A 79 4.11 -8.17 -4.07
CA GLN A 79 4.84 -9.39 -3.73
C GLN A 79 6.21 -9.43 -4.40
N ALA A 80 6.27 -9.21 -5.72
CA ALA A 80 7.53 -9.21 -6.47
C ALA A 80 8.52 -8.16 -5.94
N TYR A 81 8.03 -6.97 -5.58
CA TYR A 81 8.84 -5.91 -4.97
C TYR A 81 9.47 -6.36 -3.63
N VAL A 82 8.70 -7.04 -2.78
CA VAL A 82 9.18 -7.54 -1.49
C VAL A 82 10.18 -8.70 -1.67
N GLU A 83 9.91 -9.60 -2.61
CA GLU A 83 10.72 -10.80 -2.87
C GLU A 83 12.00 -10.53 -3.65
N ASP A 84 12.11 -9.36 -4.31
CA ASP A 84 13.31 -8.95 -5.04
C ASP A 84 14.52 -8.87 -4.08
N LYS A 85 15.44 -9.83 -4.24
CA LYS A 85 16.68 -9.94 -3.47
C LYS A 85 17.79 -9.02 -3.99
N GLU A 86 17.68 -8.56 -5.23
CA GLU A 86 18.63 -7.62 -5.83
C GLU A 86 18.28 -6.17 -5.50
N ASN A 87 17.04 -5.92 -5.08
CA ASN A 87 16.60 -4.63 -4.58
C ASN A 87 17.24 -4.30 -3.22
N LYS A 88 18.46 -3.75 -3.28
CA LYS A 88 19.21 -3.25 -2.11
C LYS A 88 18.57 -2.00 -1.46
N LYS A 89 17.52 -1.43 -2.06
CA LYS A 89 16.74 -0.32 -1.48
C LYS A 89 15.56 -0.83 -0.65
N LYS A 90 15.76 -1.91 0.12
CA LYS A 90 14.83 -2.22 1.21
C LYS A 90 15.09 -1.17 2.29
N HIS A 91 14.26 -0.13 2.24
CA HIS A 91 14.31 0.99 3.16
C HIS A 91 14.28 0.50 4.61
N GLU A 92 14.94 1.21 5.52
CA GLU A 92 15.06 0.81 6.94
C GLU A 92 13.71 0.78 7.66
N GLU A 93 12.76 1.59 7.18
CA GLU A 93 11.42 1.73 7.73
C GLU A 93 10.35 1.10 6.84
N ILE A 94 9.36 0.49 7.47
CA ILE A 94 8.25 -0.17 6.78
C ILE A 94 7.30 0.80 6.07
N THR A 95 7.19 2.02 6.59
CA THR A 95 6.48 3.15 5.99
C THR A 95 6.98 3.45 4.59
N ASP A 96 8.31 3.41 4.38
CA ASP A 96 8.91 3.62 3.07
C ASP A 96 8.54 2.52 2.07
N TRP A 97 8.39 1.27 2.51
CA TRP A 97 7.95 0.18 1.62
C TRP A 97 6.52 0.39 1.15
N CYS A 98 5.64 0.89 2.01
CA CYS A 98 4.28 1.27 1.60
C CYS A 98 4.33 2.35 0.54
N VAL A 99 5.17 3.37 0.72
CA VAL A 99 5.30 4.47 -0.24
C VAL A 99 5.93 4.00 -1.57
N ALA A 100 6.89 3.07 -1.53
CA ALA A 100 7.49 2.49 -2.73
C ALA A 100 6.50 1.61 -3.49
N ALA A 101 5.79 0.72 -2.79
CA ALA A 101 4.74 -0.13 -3.36
C ALA A 101 3.63 0.72 -3.96
N ALA A 102 3.21 1.76 -3.23
CA ALA A 102 2.34 2.80 -3.71
C ALA A 102 2.85 3.38 -5.03
N ALA A 103 3.97 4.10 -5.03
CA ALA A 103 4.50 4.76 -6.24
C ALA A 103 4.64 3.81 -7.45
N MET A 104 4.96 2.54 -7.22
CA MET A 104 4.97 1.51 -8.25
C MET A 104 3.57 1.25 -8.83
N LEU A 105 2.54 1.07 -8.00
CA LEU A 105 1.16 0.85 -8.47
C LEU A 105 0.62 2.05 -9.26
N ASP A 106 0.99 3.28 -8.88
CA ASP A 106 0.65 4.49 -9.64
C ASP A 106 1.35 4.50 -11.01
N LYS A 107 2.65 4.19 -11.04
CA LYS A 107 3.43 4.11 -12.29
C LYS A 107 2.86 3.08 -13.28
N GLU A 108 2.38 1.94 -12.77
CA GLU A 108 1.75 0.89 -13.59
C GLU A 108 0.27 1.19 -13.91
N GLY A 109 -0.28 2.32 -13.46
CA GLY A 109 -1.66 2.74 -13.74
C GLY A 109 -2.73 1.96 -12.99
N LEU A 110 -2.35 1.23 -11.94
CA LEU A 110 -3.25 0.36 -11.15
C LEU A 110 -3.92 1.13 -9.99
N VAL A 111 -3.27 2.19 -9.49
CA VAL A 111 -3.86 3.09 -8.50
C VAL A 111 -3.85 4.50 -9.04
N GLY A 112 -5.03 5.11 -9.18
CA GLY A 112 -5.17 6.53 -9.48
C GLY A 112 -4.83 7.38 -8.24
N ALA A 113 -3.54 7.50 -7.92
CA ALA A 113 -3.10 8.21 -6.73
C ALA A 113 -3.41 9.72 -6.85
N LYS A 114 -4.00 10.32 -5.81
CA LYS A 114 -4.09 11.80 -5.73
C LYS A 114 -2.75 12.35 -5.27
N GLU A 115 -2.42 13.60 -5.67
CA GLU A 115 -1.11 14.29 -5.49
C GLU A 115 -0.41 14.09 -4.14
N TRP A 116 -1.16 13.77 -3.08
CA TRP A 116 -0.67 13.54 -1.71
C TRP A 116 0.21 12.28 -1.54
N TRP A 117 0.41 11.51 -2.61
CA TRP A 117 1.34 10.39 -2.72
C TRP A 117 2.76 10.77 -3.11
N THR A 118 2.98 11.99 -3.63
CA THR A 118 4.33 12.37 -4.02
C THR A 118 5.24 12.25 -2.81
N LEU A 119 6.11 11.23 -2.85
CA LEU A 119 7.36 11.20 -2.11
C LEU A 119 7.91 12.62 -2.11
N PRO A 120 8.36 13.17 -0.96
CA PRO A 120 9.05 14.44 -0.98
C PRO A 120 10.14 14.32 -2.04
N THR A 121 9.96 15.03 -3.15
CA THR A 121 10.94 15.03 -4.22
C THR A 121 12.16 15.61 -3.56
N ILE A 122 13.21 14.80 -3.36
CA ILE A 122 14.51 15.32 -3.00
C ILE A 122 14.80 16.30 -4.12
N LYS A 123 14.62 17.60 -3.86
CA LYS A 123 15.05 18.64 -4.78
C LYS A 123 16.50 18.30 -5.04
N LYS A 124 16.81 17.86 -6.27
CA LYS A 124 18.17 17.96 -6.76
C LYS A 124 18.52 19.43 -6.52
N MET A 125 19.41 19.67 -5.56
CA MET A 125 20.05 20.96 -5.48
C MET A 125 20.78 21.09 -6.82
N ASP A 126 20.28 21.98 -7.68
CA ASP A 126 21.00 22.35 -8.88
C ASP A 126 22.40 22.85 -8.47
N PRO A 127 23.46 22.43 -9.17
CA PRO A 127 24.83 22.86 -8.88
C PRO A 127 25.05 24.36 -9.08
#